data_AF-A0A448Z887-F1
#
_entry.id   AF-A0A448Z887-F1
#
_cell.length_a   1.000
_cell.length_b   1.000
_cell.length_c   1.000
_cell.angle_alpha   90.00
_cell.angle_beta   90.00
_cell.angle_gamma   90.00
#
_symmetry.space_group_name_H-M   'P 1'
#
loop_
_entity.id
_entity.type
_entity.pdbx_description
1 polymer ?
#
loop_
_entity_poly.entity_id
_entity_poly.type
_entity_poly.pdbx_seq_one_letter_code
_entity_poly.pdbx_strand_id
1 'polypeptide(L)'
;MVQQVTPLRSPGVEKDGQEFGLVPRYVLRKKKAVNKEGRGPTGDSNHVKNNQNGHHDMMKDCDEEDTPQKTPQEVDKLLHETNSLLARRWRLSSLIDSERDKKVLLATEAYLPSKAADRIEKNCKTKMELFGSELMDKKITLFEDLSSEKSEVGVEGGYVQLLPTRDLAGRAVLFFQYDQDLYSEQPINFRKILFYMMASALEDVDTARKGISMVVWNGAPTKWFDPFWRVFEKISAPFKISKLHYCQVSQYESSYQVLEKRERGETDVRIHKGSLQECMHGLVTYGVPSHFIPLNPLDGSINLKEHLKWIELRRRIESFPESQQACIVLVPGQDDVLLGKRKMSMNGNVLYHQMIMKNIKAYHEATSEDARDDILMAVWDSIQCRGGRFLLQVEDGQLWERLELQSALYKISQAFDFLCMQLYAPKPTSSKDSSSKNSKDDEDIFFGWNDLLDGKKCYECFDLIHCKGDGFGKPAACW
;
A
#
# COMPACT_ATOMS: atom_id res chain seq x y z
N MET A 1 5.51 39.06 -47.31
CA MET A 1 4.31 38.21 -47.17
C MET A 1 3.87 38.27 -45.72
N VAL A 2 2.81 39.04 -45.44
CA VAL A 2 2.24 39.22 -44.10
C VAL A 2 1.04 38.29 -44.01
N GLN A 3 1.12 37.26 -43.15
CA GLN A 3 0.00 36.36 -42.90
C GLN A 3 -0.98 37.01 -41.91
N GLN A 4 -2.23 37.15 -42.35
CA GLN A 4 -3.35 37.61 -41.53
C GLN A 4 -3.79 36.48 -40.58
N VAL A 5 -3.83 36.81 -39.29
CA VAL A 5 -4.40 35.96 -38.24
C VAL A 5 -5.91 36.15 -38.23
N THR A 6 -6.68 35.07 -38.31
CA THR A 6 -8.14 35.04 -38.18
C THR A 6 -8.53 34.97 -36.70
N PRO A 7 -9.60 35.66 -36.22
CA PRO A 7 -9.96 35.65 -34.81
C PRO A 7 -10.76 34.41 -34.41
N LEU A 8 -10.51 33.92 -33.20
CA LEU A 8 -11.27 32.85 -32.54
C LEU A 8 -12.75 33.24 -32.35
N ARG A 9 -13.65 32.30 -32.68
CA ARG A 9 -15.08 32.36 -32.33
C ARG A 9 -15.29 32.04 -30.84
N SER A 10 -16.06 32.89 -30.18
CA SER A 10 -16.56 32.69 -28.82
C SER A 10 -17.53 31.50 -28.74
N PRO A 11 -17.54 30.71 -27.65
CA PRO A 11 -18.53 29.65 -27.45
C PRO A 11 -19.89 30.23 -27.10
N GLY A 12 -20.92 29.75 -27.80
CA GLY A 12 -22.32 30.07 -27.56
C GLY A 12 -22.82 29.47 -26.26
N VAL A 13 -23.63 30.24 -25.55
CA VAL A 13 -24.39 29.85 -24.37
C VAL A 13 -25.58 29.02 -24.83
N GLU A 14 -25.56 27.71 -24.57
CA GLU A 14 -26.77 26.87 -24.63
C GLU A 14 -27.32 26.71 -23.22
N LYS A 15 -28.47 27.36 -23.00
CA LYS A 15 -29.43 26.97 -21.97
C LYS A 15 -30.34 25.95 -22.62
N ASP A 16 -30.52 24.80 -21.99
CA ASP A 16 -31.82 24.14 -21.92
C ASP A 16 -31.86 23.18 -20.75
N GLY A 17 -32.81 23.44 -19.85
CA GLY A 17 -33.17 22.53 -18.77
C GLY A 17 -34.05 21.43 -19.31
N GLN A 18 -33.73 20.19 -18.97
CA GLN A 18 -34.59 19.05 -19.22
C GLN A 18 -34.83 18.31 -17.91
N GLU A 19 -36.08 18.39 -17.44
CA GLU A 19 -36.61 17.65 -16.31
C GLU A 19 -36.56 16.15 -16.59
N PHE A 20 -35.94 15.38 -15.68
CA PHE A 20 -35.93 13.93 -15.76
C PHE A 20 -37.28 13.37 -15.31
N GLY A 21 -38.07 12.95 -16.29
CA GLY A 21 -39.26 12.12 -16.11
C GLY A 21 -38.92 10.72 -15.59
N LEU A 22 -39.80 10.22 -14.72
CA LEU A 22 -39.78 8.91 -14.09
C LEU A 22 -39.66 7.77 -15.11
N VAL A 23 -38.68 6.89 -14.91
CA VAL A 23 -38.48 5.67 -15.72
C VAL A 23 -39.46 4.56 -15.28
N PRO A 24 -40.13 3.85 -16.22
CA PRO A 24 -41.11 2.80 -15.88
C PRO A 24 -40.47 1.52 -15.32
N ARG A 25 -41.16 0.92 -14.35
CA ARG A 25 -40.92 -0.46 -13.87
C ARG A 25 -41.09 -1.46 -15.02
N TYR A 26 -40.01 -2.11 -15.44
CA TYR A 26 -40.10 -3.28 -16.31
C TYR A 26 -40.39 -4.55 -15.52
N VAL A 27 -41.44 -5.24 -15.96
CA VAL A 27 -41.87 -6.56 -15.51
C VAL A 27 -40.92 -7.62 -16.08
N LEU A 28 -40.29 -8.41 -15.21
CA LEU A 28 -39.46 -9.55 -15.59
C LEU A 28 -40.31 -10.64 -16.26
N ARG A 29 -40.05 -10.89 -17.56
CA ARG A 29 -40.55 -12.08 -18.28
C ARG A 29 -39.88 -13.34 -17.73
N LYS A 30 -40.69 -14.29 -17.24
CA LYS A 30 -40.27 -15.64 -16.85
C LYS A 30 -39.63 -16.38 -18.04
N LYS A 31 -38.44 -16.96 -17.82
CA LYS A 31 -37.80 -17.90 -18.77
C LYS A 31 -38.63 -19.18 -18.88
N LYS A 32 -38.85 -19.59 -20.14
CA LYS A 32 -39.47 -20.84 -20.55
C LYS A 32 -38.49 -21.99 -20.26
N ALA A 33 -38.90 -22.96 -19.45
CA ALA A 33 -38.15 -24.18 -19.21
C ALA A 33 -38.16 -25.06 -20.47
N VAL A 34 -37.00 -25.60 -20.83
CA VAL A 34 -36.83 -26.60 -21.89
C VAL A 34 -37.08 -27.97 -21.26
N ASN A 35 -38.06 -28.69 -21.81
CA ASN A 35 -38.40 -30.07 -21.44
C ASN A 35 -37.24 -31.03 -21.73
N LYS A 36 -36.89 -31.86 -20.76
CA LYS A 36 -36.25 -33.16 -20.98
C LYS A 36 -37.28 -34.23 -20.64
N GLU A 37 -37.64 -35.04 -21.63
CA GLU A 37 -38.44 -36.25 -21.47
C GLU A 37 -37.59 -37.38 -20.86
N GLY A 38 -38.20 -38.14 -19.96
CA GLY A 38 -37.62 -39.36 -19.37
C GLY A 38 -38.55 -39.93 -18.30
N ARG A 39 -39.43 -40.84 -18.70
CA ARG A 39 -40.45 -41.52 -17.88
C ARG A 39 -39.85 -42.49 -16.86
N GLY A 40 -40.44 -42.56 -15.68
CA GLY A 40 -40.38 -43.68 -14.74
C GLY A 40 -41.14 -43.35 -13.44
N PRO A 41 -42.19 -44.10 -13.05
CA PRO A 41 -43.08 -43.70 -11.97
C PRO A 41 -42.68 -44.30 -10.62
N THR A 42 -42.95 -43.56 -9.55
CA THR A 42 -43.65 -43.93 -8.29
C THR A 42 -43.02 -43.21 -7.09
N GLY A 43 -43.86 -42.65 -6.23
CA GLY A 43 -43.50 -42.38 -4.84
C GLY A 43 -43.81 -40.97 -4.37
N ASP A 44 -44.90 -40.85 -3.60
CA ASP A 44 -45.38 -39.68 -2.89
C ASP A 44 -44.33 -39.02 -1.98
N SER A 45 -44.38 -37.69 -1.87
CA SER A 45 -44.74 -36.99 -0.62
C SER A 45 -44.26 -35.54 -0.61
N ASN A 46 -45.15 -34.71 -0.07
CA ASN A 46 -45.03 -33.26 0.14
C ASN A 46 -43.84 -32.90 1.04
N HIS A 47 -43.06 -31.90 0.65
CA HIS A 47 -42.53 -30.91 1.60
C HIS A 47 -42.18 -29.59 0.90
N VAL A 48 -43.04 -28.59 1.08
CA VAL A 48 -42.75 -27.19 0.80
C VAL A 48 -41.81 -26.70 1.91
N LYS A 49 -40.55 -26.41 1.57
CA LYS A 49 -39.65 -25.62 2.42
C LYS A 49 -39.45 -24.26 1.76
N ASN A 50 -39.97 -23.23 2.44
CA ASN A 50 -39.61 -21.83 2.24
C ASN A 50 -38.10 -21.68 2.40
N ASN A 51 -37.44 -21.11 1.39
CA ASN A 51 -36.04 -20.73 1.45
C ASN A 51 -35.95 -19.21 1.25
N GLN A 52 -36.16 -18.46 2.34
CA GLN A 52 -35.71 -17.09 2.48
C GLN A 52 -34.57 -17.14 3.48
N ASN A 53 -33.33 -17.03 3.00
CA ASN A 53 -32.16 -16.65 3.80
C ASN A 53 -31.13 -16.09 2.83
N GLY A 54 -31.19 -14.78 2.60
CA GLY A 54 -30.08 -14.01 2.05
C GLY A 54 -29.01 -13.90 3.13
N HIS A 55 -28.11 -14.87 3.17
CA HIS A 55 -26.92 -14.80 4.00
C HIS A 55 -25.96 -13.79 3.37
N HIS A 56 -25.80 -12.64 4.00
CA HIS A 56 -24.62 -11.81 3.82
C HIS A 56 -23.43 -12.62 4.35
N ASP A 57 -22.60 -13.09 3.43
CA ASP A 57 -21.35 -13.78 3.72
C ASP A 57 -20.38 -12.74 4.28
N MET A 58 -20.34 -12.62 5.61
CA MET A 58 -19.29 -11.84 6.28
C MET A 58 -17.99 -12.60 6.08
N MET A 59 -17.07 -11.97 5.35
CA MET A 59 -15.78 -12.52 4.95
C MET A 59 -15.09 -13.18 6.14
N LYS A 60 -14.76 -14.47 5.99
CA LYS A 60 -13.64 -15.05 6.72
C LYS A 60 -12.39 -14.40 6.14
N ASP A 61 -11.90 -13.36 6.82
CA ASP A 61 -10.53 -12.93 6.62
C ASP A 61 -9.66 -14.18 6.81
N CYS A 62 -8.98 -14.56 5.75
CA CYS A 62 -7.97 -15.59 5.85
C CYS A 62 -6.92 -15.00 6.77
N ASP A 63 -6.81 -15.52 7.99
CA ASP A 63 -5.72 -15.20 8.90
C ASP A 63 -4.44 -15.54 8.13
N GLU A 64 -3.84 -14.53 7.47
CA GLU A 64 -2.49 -14.62 6.97
C GLU A 64 -1.65 -14.87 8.21
N GLU A 65 -1.30 -16.13 8.46
CA GLU A 65 -0.43 -16.52 9.56
C GLU A 65 0.79 -15.61 9.49
N ASP A 66 0.93 -14.75 10.50
CA ASP A 66 2.06 -13.84 10.64
C ASP A 66 3.31 -14.71 10.68
N THR A 67 3.91 -14.90 9.51
CA THR A 67 5.05 -15.79 9.36
C THR A 67 6.16 -15.14 10.18
N PRO A 68 6.69 -15.82 11.21
CA PRO A 68 7.66 -15.22 12.11
C PRO A 68 8.84 -14.69 11.30
N GLN A 69 9.29 -13.47 11.64
CA GLN A 69 10.43 -12.85 10.99
C GLN A 69 11.64 -13.80 11.08
N LYS A 70 12.22 -14.13 9.92
CA LYS A 70 13.42 -14.95 9.83
C LYS A 70 14.64 -14.13 10.20
N THR A 71 15.58 -14.72 10.95
CA THR A 71 16.84 -14.06 11.24
C THR A 71 17.68 -13.92 9.98
N PRO A 72 18.64 -12.96 9.91
CA PRO A 72 19.54 -12.85 8.75
C PRO A 72 20.25 -14.17 8.42
N GLN A 73 20.69 -14.94 9.42
CA GLN A 73 21.35 -16.23 9.20
C GLN A 73 20.39 -17.30 8.61
N GLU A 74 19.13 -17.30 9.05
CA GLU A 74 18.11 -18.19 8.46
C GLU A 74 17.82 -17.81 7.01
N VAL A 75 17.72 -16.52 6.71
CA VAL A 75 17.51 -16.03 5.35
C VAL A 75 18.68 -16.44 4.44
N ASP A 76 19.92 -16.31 4.90
CA ASP A 76 21.11 -16.71 4.13
C ASP A 76 21.15 -18.22 3.87
N LYS A 77 20.74 -19.04 4.86
CA LYS A 77 20.61 -20.49 4.68
C LYS A 77 19.56 -20.86 3.62
N LEU A 78 18.39 -20.22 3.67
CA LEU A 78 17.31 -20.45 2.70
C LEU A 78 17.67 -19.94 1.30
N LEU A 79 18.43 -18.84 1.23
CA LEU A 79 18.98 -18.34 -0.02
C LEU A 79 19.99 -19.33 -0.62
N HIS A 80 20.86 -19.92 0.19
CA HIS A 80 21.80 -20.95 -0.26
C HIS A 80 21.07 -22.18 -0.84
N GLU A 81 19.99 -22.63 -0.19
CA GLU A 81 19.13 -23.69 -0.71
C GLU A 81 18.48 -23.30 -2.04
N THR A 82 17.95 -22.08 -2.13
CA THR A 82 17.35 -21.52 -3.36
C THR A 82 18.37 -21.51 -4.50
N ASN A 83 19.60 -21.04 -4.25
CA ASN A 83 20.69 -21.04 -5.23
C ASN A 83 21.07 -22.46 -5.67
N SER A 84 21.06 -23.43 -4.74
CA SER A 84 21.31 -24.84 -5.07
C SER A 84 20.24 -25.42 -6.00
N LEU A 85 18.97 -25.05 -5.81
CA LEU A 85 17.89 -25.45 -6.71
C LEU A 85 18.02 -24.79 -8.10
N LEU A 86 18.35 -23.50 -8.14
CA LEU A 86 18.60 -22.78 -9.39
C LEU A 86 19.77 -23.41 -10.18
N ALA A 87 20.87 -23.74 -9.51
CA ALA A 87 22.03 -24.37 -10.14
C ALA A 87 21.72 -25.76 -10.73
N ARG A 88 20.82 -26.54 -10.09
CA ARG A 88 20.37 -27.84 -10.61
C ARG A 88 19.47 -27.71 -11.83
N ARG A 89 18.61 -26.70 -11.84
CA ARG A 89 17.61 -26.51 -12.89
C ARG A 89 18.24 -25.89 -14.13
N TRP A 90 19.15 -24.92 -13.97
CA TRP A 90 19.50 -23.97 -15.03
C TRP A 90 21.01 -23.74 -15.19
N ARG A 91 21.46 -23.57 -16.45
CA ARG A 91 22.79 -23.00 -16.79
C ARG A 91 22.86 -21.47 -16.59
N LEU A 92 21.82 -20.87 -16.01
CA LEU A 92 21.67 -19.43 -15.84
C LEU A 92 22.06 -18.95 -14.44
N SER A 93 22.80 -19.76 -13.66
CA SER A 93 23.25 -19.37 -12.32
C SER A 93 24.08 -18.09 -12.30
N SER A 94 24.64 -17.68 -13.46
CA SER A 94 25.40 -16.44 -13.65
C SER A 94 24.58 -15.24 -14.15
N LEU A 95 23.24 -15.34 -14.24
CA LEU A 95 22.39 -14.26 -14.80
C LEU A 95 21.68 -13.41 -13.77
N ILE A 96 21.67 -13.83 -12.49
CA ILE A 96 21.29 -12.95 -11.38
C ILE A 96 22.43 -13.00 -10.38
N ASP A 97 23.24 -11.96 -10.40
CA ASP A 97 24.34 -11.83 -9.44
C ASP A 97 23.89 -11.11 -8.17
N SER A 98 22.85 -10.28 -8.24
CA SER A 98 22.34 -9.56 -7.07
C SER A 98 21.71 -10.52 -6.04
N GLU A 99 22.43 -10.76 -4.94
CA GLU A 99 21.87 -11.47 -3.78
C GLU A 99 20.65 -10.75 -3.21
N ARG A 100 20.60 -9.41 -3.32
CA ARG A 100 19.48 -8.58 -2.87
C ARG A 100 18.19 -8.97 -3.60
N ASP A 101 18.22 -9.07 -4.92
CA ASP A 101 17.04 -9.43 -5.72
C ASP A 101 16.53 -10.83 -5.37
N LYS A 102 17.46 -11.77 -5.13
CA LYS A 102 17.11 -13.12 -4.69
C LYS A 102 16.47 -13.13 -3.30
N LYS A 103 16.98 -12.34 -2.35
CA LYS A 103 16.38 -12.19 -1.02
C LYS A 103 14.96 -11.61 -1.09
N VAL A 104 14.73 -10.60 -1.95
CA VAL A 104 13.41 -10.02 -2.19
C VAL A 104 12.44 -11.07 -2.76
N LEU A 105 12.84 -11.83 -3.77
CA LEU A 105 12.01 -12.87 -4.38
C LEU A 105 11.79 -14.07 -3.45
N LEU A 106 12.73 -14.36 -2.56
CA LEU A 106 12.57 -15.35 -1.50
C LEU A 106 11.55 -14.89 -0.45
N ALA A 107 11.64 -13.63 0.00
CA ALA A 107 10.65 -13.04 0.91
C ALA A 107 9.25 -13.02 0.29
N THR A 108 9.16 -12.81 -1.02
CA THR A 108 7.91 -12.84 -1.80
C THR A 108 7.21 -14.20 -1.71
N GLU A 109 7.97 -15.28 -1.60
CA GLU A 109 7.46 -16.66 -1.53
C GLU A 109 7.39 -17.20 -0.10
N ALA A 110 7.23 -16.31 0.88
CA ALA A 110 7.20 -16.64 2.30
C ALA A 110 8.41 -17.50 2.73
N TYR A 111 9.56 -17.25 2.11
CA TYR A 111 10.81 -17.96 2.33
C TYR A 111 10.77 -19.47 1.99
N LEU A 112 9.95 -19.88 1.01
CA LEU A 112 9.92 -21.23 0.46
C LEU A 112 10.92 -21.37 -0.71
N PRO A 113 12.09 -22.03 -0.54
CA PRO A 113 13.17 -22.01 -1.54
C PRO A 113 12.77 -22.53 -2.92
N SER A 114 11.93 -23.57 -2.98
CA SER A 114 11.46 -24.12 -4.27
C SER A 114 10.58 -23.13 -5.03
N LYS A 115 9.62 -22.49 -4.35
CA LYS A 115 8.75 -21.50 -5.00
C LYS A 115 9.54 -20.25 -5.39
N ALA A 116 10.46 -19.82 -4.52
CA ALA A 116 11.37 -18.71 -4.81
C ALA A 116 12.21 -18.99 -6.06
N ALA A 117 12.77 -20.19 -6.19
CA ALA A 117 13.51 -20.58 -7.39
C ALA A 117 12.63 -20.54 -8.67
N ASP A 118 11.38 -21.03 -8.61
CA ASP A 118 10.43 -20.93 -9.73
C ASP A 118 10.12 -19.48 -10.11
N ARG A 119 9.93 -18.61 -9.11
CA ARG A 119 9.66 -17.18 -9.31
C ARG A 119 10.87 -16.44 -9.87
N ILE A 120 12.07 -16.73 -9.37
CA ILE A 120 13.33 -16.19 -9.88
C ILE A 120 13.51 -16.56 -11.35
N GLU A 121 13.27 -17.82 -11.73
CA GLU A 121 13.35 -18.25 -13.13
C GLU A 121 12.36 -17.48 -14.03
N LYS A 122 11.11 -17.31 -13.57
CA LYS A 122 10.11 -16.50 -14.28
C LYS A 122 10.55 -15.05 -14.40
N ASN A 123 11.11 -14.47 -13.34
CA ASN A 123 11.64 -13.10 -13.36
C ASN A 123 12.77 -12.95 -14.39
N CYS A 124 13.75 -13.87 -14.41
CA CYS A 124 14.81 -13.88 -15.42
C CYS A 124 14.25 -13.90 -16.84
N LYS A 125 13.32 -14.81 -17.14
CA LYS A 125 12.74 -14.95 -18.47
C LYS A 125 12.02 -13.67 -18.90
N THR A 126 11.20 -13.12 -18.02
CA THR A 126 10.47 -11.88 -18.29
C THR A 126 11.43 -10.70 -18.47
N LYS A 127 12.45 -10.58 -17.62
CA LYS A 127 13.47 -9.53 -17.72
C LYS A 127 14.25 -9.64 -19.03
N MET A 128 14.68 -10.85 -19.41
CA MET A 128 15.40 -11.10 -20.67
C MET A 128 14.53 -10.79 -21.89
N GLU A 129 13.24 -11.16 -21.87
CA GLU A 129 12.29 -10.84 -22.93
C GLU A 129 12.10 -9.33 -23.10
N LEU A 130 12.04 -8.58 -21.99
CA LEU A 130 11.74 -7.16 -22.01
C LEU A 130 12.99 -6.31 -22.29
N PHE A 131 14.10 -6.60 -21.63
CA PHE A 131 15.27 -5.72 -21.55
C PHE A 131 16.51 -6.27 -22.27
N GLY A 132 16.46 -7.48 -22.83
CA GLY A 132 17.60 -8.11 -23.46
C GLY A 132 18.55 -8.78 -22.46
N SER A 133 19.57 -9.45 -22.99
CA SER A 133 20.56 -10.19 -22.20
C SER A 133 21.56 -9.29 -21.47
N GLU A 134 21.79 -8.10 -22.00
CA GLU A 134 22.79 -7.11 -21.58
C GLU A 134 22.41 -6.35 -20.29
N LEU A 135 21.15 -6.47 -19.86
CA LEU A 135 20.62 -5.87 -18.64
C LEU A 135 20.25 -6.92 -17.59
N MET A 136 20.59 -8.20 -17.81
CA MET A 136 20.19 -9.28 -16.91
C MET A 136 20.88 -9.21 -15.55
N ASP A 137 22.16 -8.89 -15.54
CA ASP A 137 23.03 -8.71 -14.38
C ASP A 137 22.90 -7.33 -13.72
N LYS A 138 22.27 -6.37 -14.40
CA LYS A 138 22.11 -5.00 -13.91
C LYS A 138 20.78 -4.76 -13.23
N LYS A 139 20.76 -3.91 -12.21
CA LYS A 139 19.51 -3.34 -11.70
C LYS A 139 18.92 -2.43 -12.78
N ILE A 140 17.65 -2.64 -13.13
CA ILE A 140 16.94 -1.76 -14.06
C ILE A 140 16.68 -0.43 -13.37
N THR A 141 17.07 0.66 -14.01
CA THR A 141 16.90 2.03 -13.53
C THR A 141 15.94 2.80 -14.41
N LEU A 142 15.35 3.86 -13.87
CA LEU A 142 14.48 4.73 -14.66
C LEU A 142 15.26 5.52 -15.71
N PHE A 143 16.47 5.96 -15.39
CA PHE A 143 17.25 6.86 -16.24
C PHE A 143 18.01 6.15 -17.36
N GLU A 144 18.57 4.96 -17.13
CA GLU A 144 19.37 4.30 -18.16
C GLU A 144 18.51 3.41 -19.07
N ASP A 145 17.53 2.71 -18.48
CA ASP A 145 16.85 1.61 -19.16
C ASP A 145 15.45 1.98 -19.68
N LEU A 146 14.87 3.06 -19.16
CA LEU A 146 13.53 3.56 -19.50
C LEU A 146 13.52 4.99 -20.07
N SER A 147 14.68 5.55 -20.42
CA SER A 147 14.80 6.92 -20.97
C SER A 147 14.70 7.03 -22.48
N SER A 148 14.33 5.96 -23.20
CA SER A 148 14.06 6.12 -24.62
C SER A 148 12.87 7.08 -24.81
N GLU A 149 12.92 7.94 -25.83
CA GLU A 149 11.88 8.95 -26.14
C GLU A 149 10.45 8.36 -26.11
N LYS A 150 10.31 7.09 -26.48
CA LYS A 150 9.03 6.36 -26.47
C LYS A 150 8.61 5.88 -25.07
N SER A 151 9.56 5.61 -24.19
CA SER A 151 9.31 5.21 -22.80
C SER A 151 8.99 6.41 -21.90
N GLU A 152 9.52 7.61 -22.21
CA GLU A 152 9.21 8.85 -21.47
C GLU A 152 7.71 9.17 -21.52
N VAL A 153 7.07 9.04 -22.69
CA VAL A 153 5.62 9.26 -22.82
C VAL A 153 4.82 8.35 -21.89
N GLY A 154 5.21 7.07 -21.78
CA GLY A 154 4.52 6.11 -20.93
C GLY A 154 4.79 6.34 -19.43
N VAL A 155 6.04 6.66 -19.07
CA VAL A 155 6.42 6.93 -17.68
C VAL A 155 5.77 8.24 -17.23
N GLU A 156 6.00 9.34 -17.93
CA GLU A 156 5.51 10.66 -17.52
C GLU A 156 3.99 10.80 -17.65
N GLY A 157 3.38 10.02 -18.54
CA GLY A 157 1.92 9.95 -18.68
C GLY A 157 1.18 9.34 -17.49
N GLY A 158 1.89 8.72 -16.54
CA GLY A 158 1.31 8.28 -15.26
C GLY A 158 0.21 7.24 -15.37
N TYR A 159 0.20 6.44 -16.43
CA TYR A 159 -0.77 5.34 -16.60
C TYR A 159 -0.52 4.20 -15.61
N VAL A 160 0.70 4.06 -15.11
CA VAL A 160 1.07 3.18 -14.00
C VAL A 160 1.70 4.06 -12.92
N GLN A 161 1.12 4.09 -11.72
CA GLN A 161 1.61 4.90 -10.61
C GLN A 161 1.72 4.07 -9.34
N LEU A 162 2.85 4.19 -8.63
CA LEU A 162 2.97 3.70 -7.27
C LEU A 162 2.45 4.78 -6.34
N LEU A 163 1.34 4.51 -5.66
CA LEU A 163 0.70 5.51 -4.81
C LEU A 163 1.51 5.69 -3.51
N PRO A 164 1.56 6.91 -2.94
CA PRO A 164 2.25 7.18 -1.68
C PRO A 164 1.40 6.71 -0.47
N THR A 165 0.81 5.52 -0.58
CA THR A 165 -0.07 4.93 0.42
C THR A 165 -0.01 3.41 0.38
N ARG A 166 -0.50 2.79 1.45
CA ARG A 166 -0.68 1.35 1.57
C ARG A 166 -2.14 1.05 1.88
N ASP A 167 -2.57 -0.13 1.50
CA ASP A 167 -3.90 -0.62 1.88
C ASP A 167 -3.95 -1.09 3.34
N LEU A 168 -5.10 -1.58 3.82
CA LEU A 168 -5.26 -2.06 5.21
C LEU A 168 -4.30 -3.19 5.58
N ALA A 169 -3.91 -4.03 4.63
CA ALA A 169 -2.97 -5.12 4.88
C ALA A 169 -1.51 -4.61 4.92
N GLY A 170 -1.26 -3.35 4.60
CA GLY A 170 0.07 -2.76 4.51
C GLY A 170 0.78 -3.04 3.19
N ARG A 171 0.04 -3.41 2.13
CA ARG A 171 0.60 -3.62 0.78
C ARG A 171 0.76 -2.29 0.08
N ALA A 172 1.85 -2.13 -0.69
CA ALA A 172 1.97 -0.98 -1.58
C ALA A 172 0.84 -1.01 -2.62
N VAL A 173 0.28 0.16 -2.93
CA VAL A 173 -0.82 0.28 -3.88
C VAL A 173 -0.29 0.73 -5.23
N LEU A 174 -0.48 -0.10 -6.25
CA LEU A 174 -0.13 0.23 -7.64
C LEU A 174 -1.41 0.57 -8.40
N PHE A 175 -1.54 1.81 -8.83
CA PHE A 175 -2.62 2.26 -9.69
C PHE A 175 -2.26 2.04 -11.16
N PHE A 176 -3.22 1.56 -11.94
CA PHE A 176 -3.11 1.38 -13.37
C PHE A 176 -4.38 1.90 -14.05
N GLN A 177 -4.23 2.85 -14.97
CA GLN A 177 -5.30 3.26 -15.87
C GLN A 177 -5.03 2.73 -17.27
N TYR A 178 -6.01 2.00 -17.81
CA TYR A 178 -5.91 1.48 -19.16
C TYR A 178 -6.01 2.61 -20.20
N ASP A 179 -5.03 2.66 -21.09
CA ASP A 179 -5.00 3.52 -22.27
C ASP A 179 -4.80 2.66 -23.51
N GLN A 180 -5.72 2.79 -24.46
CA GLN A 180 -5.74 1.94 -25.65
C GLN A 180 -4.58 2.26 -26.59
N ASP A 181 -4.25 3.54 -26.75
CA ASP A 181 -3.27 4.00 -27.71
C ASP A 181 -1.87 3.59 -27.22
N LEU A 182 -1.58 3.82 -25.93
CA LEU A 182 -0.33 3.37 -25.31
C LEU A 182 -0.15 1.86 -25.43
N TYR A 183 -1.19 1.08 -25.15
CA TYR A 183 -1.10 -0.38 -25.17
C TYR A 183 -0.96 -0.95 -26.59
N SER A 184 -1.68 -0.37 -27.57
CA SER A 184 -1.69 -0.88 -28.95
C SER A 184 -0.47 -0.43 -29.75
N GLU A 185 -0.02 0.81 -29.57
CA GLU A 185 1.12 1.36 -30.30
C GLU A 185 2.46 0.94 -29.69
N GLN A 186 2.52 0.78 -28.37
CA GLN A 186 3.76 0.53 -27.65
C GLN A 186 3.66 -0.56 -26.56
N PRO A 187 3.19 -1.78 -26.91
CA PRO A 187 2.98 -2.83 -25.93
C PRO A 187 4.25 -3.16 -25.15
N ILE A 188 5.42 -3.24 -25.79
CA ILE A 188 6.67 -3.60 -25.11
C ILE A 188 7.10 -2.54 -24.09
N ASN A 189 7.01 -1.25 -24.42
CA ASN A 189 7.38 -0.17 -23.50
C ASN A 189 6.44 -0.14 -22.29
N PHE A 190 5.14 -0.30 -22.52
CA PHE A 190 4.17 -0.44 -21.44
C PHE A 190 4.54 -1.60 -20.49
N ARG A 191 4.92 -2.76 -21.04
CA ARG A 191 5.35 -3.92 -20.23
C ARG A 191 6.62 -3.64 -19.44
N LYS A 192 7.60 -2.93 -20.01
CA LYS A 192 8.82 -2.50 -19.33
C LYS A 192 8.52 -1.58 -18.14
N ILE A 193 7.65 -0.59 -18.35
CA ILE A 193 7.21 0.35 -17.30
C ILE A 193 6.51 -0.42 -16.18
N LEU A 194 5.54 -1.27 -16.53
CA LEU A 194 4.80 -2.05 -15.54
C LEU A 194 5.73 -2.99 -14.74
N PHE A 195 6.68 -3.67 -15.41
CA PHE A 195 7.70 -4.48 -14.75
C PHE A 195 8.53 -3.65 -13.76
N TYR A 196 9.03 -2.49 -14.20
CA TYR A 196 9.86 -1.61 -13.39
C TYR A 196 9.11 -1.05 -12.17
N MET A 197 7.85 -0.62 -12.34
CA MET A 197 7.03 -0.11 -11.24
C MET A 197 6.76 -1.19 -10.18
N MET A 198 6.47 -2.43 -10.61
CA MET A 198 6.32 -3.55 -9.67
C MET A 198 7.64 -3.92 -8.99
N ALA A 199 8.75 -3.97 -9.74
CA ALA A 199 10.07 -4.23 -9.17
C ALA A 199 10.45 -3.17 -8.13
N SER A 200 10.20 -1.89 -8.42
CA SER A 200 10.42 -0.77 -7.51
C SER A 200 9.58 -0.89 -6.23
N ALA A 201 8.32 -1.33 -6.33
CA ALA A 201 7.49 -1.57 -5.16
C ALA A 201 8.02 -2.69 -4.26
N LEU A 202 8.61 -3.75 -4.84
CA LEU A 202 9.16 -4.88 -4.11
C LEU A 202 10.53 -4.61 -3.46
N GLU A 203 11.19 -3.49 -3.76
CA GLU A 203 12.43 -3.12 -3.07
C GLU A 203 12.22 -2.94 -1.56
N ASP A 204 11.00 -2.61 -1.16
CA ASP A 204 10.56 -2.64 0.23
C ASP A 204 10.19 -4.07 0.66
N VAL A 205 10.89 -4.56 1.69
CA VAL A 205 10.78 -5.95 2.19
C VAL A 205 9.36 -6.28 2.66
N ASP A 206 8.64 -5.33 3.25
CA ASP A 206 7.26 -5.58 3.68
C ASP A 206 6.32 -5.76 2.49
N THR A 207 6.50 -4.96 1.44
CA THR A 207 5.77 -5.12 0.18
C THR A 207 6.16 -6.42 -0.52
N ALA A 208 7.44 -6.81 -0.52
CA ALA A 208 7.86 -8.12 -1.04
C ALA A 208 7.08 -9.26 -0.38
N ARG A 209 7.04 -9.29 0.97
CA ARG A 209 6.35 -10.32 1.75
C ARG A 209 4.82 -10.31 1.55
N LYS A 210 4.20 -9.14 1.69
CA LYS A 210 2.74 -8.97 1.67
C LYS A 210 2.17 -8.89 0.25
N GLY A 211 3.01 -8.65 -0.74
CA GLY A 211 2.67 -8.43 -2.13
C GLY A 211 2.10 -7.03 -2.42
N ILE A 212 1.64 -6.85 -3.64
CA ILE A 212 1.11 -5.60 -4.18
C ILE A 212 -0.42 -5.64 -4.21
N SER A 213 -1.04 -4.51 -3.87
CA SER A 213 -2.46 -4.25 -4.13
C SER A 213 -2.60 -3.42 -5.39
N MET A 214 -3.11 -4.02 -6.46
CA MET A 214 -3.24 -3.33 -7.74
C MET A 214 -4.65 -2.78 -7.91
N VAL A 215 -4.78 -1.51 -8.30
CA VAL A 215 -6.03 -0.87 -8.70
C VAL A 215 -6.01 -0.67 -10.21
N VAL A 216 -6.81 -1.45 -10.93
CA VAL A 216 -7.00 -1.31 -12.38
C VAL A 216 -8.25 -0.49 -12.64
N TRP A 217 -8.05 0.71 -13.16
CA TRP A 217 -9.10 1.63 -13.54
C TRP A 217 -9.42 1.51 -15.02
N ASN A 218 -10.64 1.09 -15.34
CA ASN A 218 -11.13 1.04 -16.71
C ASN A 218 -12.21 2.09 -16.95
N GLY A 219 -11.79 3.20 -17.56
CA GLY A 219 -12.70 4.25 -18.05
C GLY A 219 -13.31 3.94 -19.42
N ALA A 220 -12.81 2.95 -20.16
CA ALA A 220 -13.16 2.69 -21.55
C ALA A 220 -14.09 1.46 -21.73
N PRO A 221 -14.78 1.34 -22.89
CA PRO A 221 -15.58 0.15 -23.21
C PRO A 221 -14.75 -1.15 -23.25
N THR A 222 -15.31 -2.22 -22.71
CA THR A 222 -14.60 -3.45 -22.27
C THR A 222 -14.17 -4.45 -23.36
N LYS A 223 -14.32 -4.13 -24.65
CA LYS A 223 -14.06 -5.09 -25.75
C LYS A 223 -12.59 -5.54 -25.88
N TRP A 224 -11.67 -4.90 -25.16
CA TRP A 224 -10.22 -5.06 -25.33
C TRP A 224 -9.50 -5.67 -24.13
N PHE A 225 -10.24 -6.19 -23.14
CA PHE A 225 -9.65 -6.65 -21.88
C PHE A 225 -8.87 -7.98 -22.00
N ASP A 226 -9.19 -8.86 -22.96
CA ASP A 226 -8.52 -10.18 -23.07
C ASP A 226 -7.02 -10.09 -23.45
N PRO A 227 -6.59 -9.25 -24.42
CA PRO A 227 -5.17 -9.03 -24.68
C PRO A 227 -4.39 -8.52 -23.47
N PHE A 228 -4.95 -7.53 -22.76
CA PHE A 228 -4.31 -6.95 -21.58
C PHE A 228 -4.03 -8.01 -20.52
N TRP A 229 -5.01 -8.87 -20.23
CA TRP A 229 -4.87 -9.87 -19.18
C TRP A 229 -3.77 -10.90 -19.49
N ARG A 230 -3.61 -11.30 -20.76
CA ARG A 230 -2.52 -12.19 -21.17
C ARG A 230 -1.14 -11.56 -21.01
N VAL A 231 -1.05 -10.24 -21.25
CA VAL A 231 0.19 -9.48 -21.04
C VAL A 231 0.47 -9.32 -19.55
N PHE A 232 -0.56 -8.99 -18.77
CA PHE A 232 -0.48 -8.90 -17.33
C PHE A 232 -0.02 -10.22 -16.70
N GLU A 233 -0.64 -11.35 -17.05
CA GLU A 233 -0.30 -12.68 -16.52
C GLU A 233 1.18 -13.04 -16.73
N LYS A 234 1.77 -12.66 -17.86
CA LYS A 234 3.20 -12.89 -18.12
C LYS A 234 4.13 -12.01 -17.29
N ILE A 235 3.72 -10.77 -17.01
CA ILE A 235 4.57 -9.77 -16.32
C ILE A 235 4.38 -9.84 -14.82
N SER A 236 3.18 -10.23 -14.36
CA SER A 236 2.88 -10.44 -12.95
C SER A 236 3.40 -11.77 -12.43
N ALA A 237 3.64 -12.76 -13.28
CA ALA A 237 4.25 -14.05 -12.90
C ALA A 237 5.49 -13.94 -11.97
N PRO A 238 6.42 -12.97 -12.16
CA PRO A 238 7.52 -12.75 -11.22
C PRO A 238 7.16 -12.01 -9.92
N PHE A 239 6.01 -11.35 -9.82
CA PHE A 239 5.63 -10.51 -8.68
C PHE A 239 4.42 -11.09 -7.92
N LYS A 240 4.33 -10.87 -6.62
CA LYS A 240 3.17 -11.29 -5.82
C LYS A 240 2.13 -10.18 -5.85
N ILE A 241 1.07 -10.39 -6.61
CA ILE A 241 -0.11 -9.52 -6.60
C ILE A 241 -1.13 -10.19 -5.71
N SER A 242 -1.18 -9.77 -4.45
CA SER A 242 -2.06 -10.40 -3.45
C SER A 242 -3.50 -9.92 -3.60
N LYS A 243 -3.68 -8.69 -4.12
CA LYS A 243 -4.99 -8.08 -4.29
C LYS A 243 -5.08 -7.35 -5.62
N LEU A 244 -6.19 -7.54 -6.31
CA LEU A 244 -6.53 -6.84 -7.55
C LEU A 244 -7.92 -6.21 -7.43
N HIS A 245 -7.97 -4.90 -7.40
CA HIS A 245 -9.20 -4.12 -7.51
C HIS A 245 -9.41 -3.71 -8.96
N TYR A 246 -10.51 -4.17 -9.56
CA TYR A 246 -10.91 -3.77 -10.90
C TYR A 246 -12.09 -2.81 -10.81
N CYS A 247 -11.84 -1.53 -11.10
CA CYS A 247 -12.83 -0.46 -11.05
C CYS A 247 -13.38 -0.18 -12.44
N GLN A 248 -14.69 -0.34 -12.61
CA GLN A 248 -15.37 -0.09 -13.87
C GLN A 248 -16.44 0.98 -13.73
N VAL A 249 -16.22 2.10 -14.42
CA VAL A 249 -17.14 3.25 -14.41
C VAL A 249 -18.24 3.12 -15.47
N SER A 250 -18.05 2.25 -16.47
CA SER A 250 -19.01 2.08 -17.57
C SER A 250 -20.01 0.94 -17.33
N GLN A 251 -21.21 1.05 -17.90
CA GLN A 251 -22.30 0.06 -17.77
C GLN A 251 -22.08 -1.26 -18.55
N TYR A 252 -20.91 -1.49 -19.16
CA TYR A 252 -20.69 -2.64 -20.05
C TYR A 252 -20.39 -3.95 -19.30
N GLU A 253 -21.30 -4.93 -19.32
CA GLU A 253 -21.16 -6.19 -18.57
C GLU A 253 -20.21 -7.25 -19.18
N SER A 254 -19.67 -7.08 -20.39
CA SER A 254 -19.17 -8.22 -21.17
C SER A 254 -17.78 -8.80 -20.81
N SER A 255 -16.90 -8.09 -20.09
CA SER A 255 -15.53 -8.61 -19.80
C SER A 255 -15.43 -9.46 -18.52
N TYR A 256 -16.46 -9.46 -17.66
CA TYR A 256 -16.37 -10.02 -16.31
C TYR A 256 -16.21 -11.53 -16.25
N GLN A 257 -16.81 -12.25 -17.20
CA GLN A 257 -16.79 -13.72 -17.18
C GLN A 257 -15.38 -14.30 -17.30
N VAL A 258 -14.41 -13.54 -17.83
CA VAL A 258 -13.01 -13.97 -17.95
C VAL A 258 -12.29 -13.86 -16.61
N LEU A 259 -12.59 -12.84 -15.81
CA LEU A 259 -12.00 -12.63 -14.49
C LEU A 259 -12.61 -13.59 -13.46
N GLU A 260 -13.94 -13.72 -13.42
CA GLU A 260 -14.65 -14.62 -12.50
C GLU A 260 -14.24 -16.10 -12.67
N LYS A 261 -14.02 -16.54 -13.92
CA LYS A 261 -13.63 -17.95 -14.19
C LYS A 261 -12.17 -18.25 -13.88
N ARG A 262 -11.37 -17.24 -13.53
CA ARG A 262 -9.93 -17.35 -13.30
C ARG A 262 -9.53 -17.14 -11.84
N GLU A 263 -10.42 -17.42 -10.88
CA GLU A 263 -10.05 -17.77 -9.50
C GLU A 263 -9.18 -19.05 -9.46
N ARG A 264 -8.01 -19.00 -10.10
CA ARG A 264 -6.94 -19.96 -9.97
C ARG A 264 -5.77 -19.20 -9.34
N GLY A 265 -5.77 -19.08 -8.02
CA GLY A 265 -4.53 -18.81 -7.31
C GLY A 265 -4.56 -17.67 -6.30
N GLU A 266 -3.33 -17.29 -5.96
CA GLU A 266 -2.90 -16.51 -4.79
C GLU A 266 -3.37 -15.03 -4.81
N THR A 267 -4.11 -14.60 -5.83
CA THR A 267 -4.59 -13.21 -6.00
C THR A 267 -6.08 -13.08 -5.68
N ASP A 268 -6.42 -12.29 -4.67
CA ASP A 268 -7.81 -11.92 -4.36
C ASP A 268 -8.28 -10.81 -5.33
N VAL A 269 -9.30 -11.11 -6.14
CA VAL A 269 -9.85 -10.17 -7.13
C VAL A 269 -11.16 -9.57 -6.63
N ARG A 270 -11.26 -8.24 -6.62
CA ARG A 270 -12.48 -7.48 -6.29
C ARG A 270 -12.88 -6.59 -7.44
N ILE A 271 -14.15 -6.62 -7.77
CA ILE A 271 -14.71 -5.82 -8.85
C ILE A 271 -15.59 -4.74 -8.24
N HIS A 272 -15.28 -3.48 -8.54
CA HIS A 272 -16.07 -2.31 -8.17
C HIS A 272 -16.80 -1.80 -9.40
N LYS A 273 -18.12 -1.63 -9.29
CA LYS A 273 -18.98 -1.15 -10.38
C LYS A 273 -19.77 0.06 -9.91
N GLY A 274 -19.99 0.99 -10.83
CA GLY A 274 -20.85 2.14 -10.59
C GLY A 274 -20.20 3.43 -11.10
N SER A 275 -20.65 4.55 -10.56
CA SER A 275 -20.00 5.85 -10.72
C SER A 275 -18.56 5.83 -10.21
N LEU A 276 -17.79 6.85 -10.63
CA LEU A 276 -16.46 7.15 -10.10
C LEU A 276 -16.47 7.14 -8.57
N GLN A 277 -17.45 7.81 -7.96
CA GLN A 277 -17.56 7.92 -6.51
C GLN A 277 -17.87 6.60 -5.80
N GLU A 278 -18.74 5.75 -6.38
CA GLU A 278 -19.01 4.41 -5.82
C GLU A 278 -17.77 3.52 -5.86
N CYS A 279 -16.99 3.55 -6.94
CA CYS A 279 -15.73 2.82 -7.02
C CYS A 279 -14.71 3.33 -5.99
N MET A 280 -14.60 4.65 -5.81
CA MET A 280 -13.74 5.25 -4.78
C MET A 280 -14.15 4.84 -3.37
N HIS A 281 -15.45 4.87 -3.06
CA HIS A 281 -15.95 4.39 -1.77
C HIS A 281 -15.65 2.90 -1.56
N GLY A 282 -15.79 2.09 -2.61
CA GLY A 282 -15.40 0.68 -2.59
C GLY A 282 -13.93 0.50 -2.22
N LEU A 283 -13.02 1.25 -2.84
CA LEU A 283 -11.58 1.22 -2.54
C LEU A 283 -11.25 1.62 -1.10
N VAL A 284 -11.94 2.63 -0.55
CA VAL A 284 -11.75 3.07 0.84
C VAL A 284 -12.04 1.96 1.85
N THR A 285 -13.01 1.06 1.58
CA THR A 285 -13.28 -0.08 2.47
C THR A 285 -12.12 -1.08 2.58
N TYR A 286 -11.18 -1.05 1.62
CA TYR A 286 -9.95 -1.84 1.64
C TYR A 286 -8.74 -1.01 2.11
N GLY A 287 -8.98 0.20 2.61
CA GLY A 287 -7.94 1.11 3.09
C GLY A 287 -7.14 1.80 2.02
N VAL A 288 -7.66 1.93 0.80
CA VAL A 288 -7.06 2.78 -0.23
C VAL A 288 -7.79 4.13 -0.22
N PRO A 289 -7.21 5.20 0.36
CA PRO A 289 -7.90 6.47 0.48
C PRO A 289 -8.17 7.11 -0.88
N SER A 290 -9.40 7.63 -1.07
CA SER A 290 -9.83 8.21 -2.36
C SER A 290 -8.96 9.38 -2.84
N HIS A 291 -8.40 10.17 -1.92
CA HIS A 291 -7.54 11.31 -2.26
C HIS A 291 -6.17 10.91 -2.81
N PHE A 292 -5.76 9.63 -2.68
CA PHE A 292 -4.55 9.10 -3.31
C PHE A 292 -4.81 8.50 -4.68
N ILE A 293 -6.07 8.27 -5.07
CA ILE A 293 -6.36 7.79 -6.43
C ILE A 293 -6.10 8.94 -7.40
N PRO A 294 -5.22 8.77 -8.40
CA PRO A 294 -4.72 9.86 -9.22
C PRO A 294 -5.69 10.17 -10.35
N LEU A 295 -6.96 10.41 -10.02
CA LEU A 295 -8.02 10.74 -10.96
C LEU A 295 -8.64 12.07 -10.58
N ASN A 296 -8.86 12.92 -11.57
CA ASN A 296 -9.66 14.12 -11.40
C ASN A 296 -11.14 13.72 -11.19
N PRO A 297 -11.79 14.17 -10.11
CA PRO A 297 -13.19 13.84 -9.83
C PRO A 297 -14.19 14.27 -10.91
N LEU A 298 -13.85 15.26 -11.73
CA LEU A 298 -14.76 15.86 -12.71
C LEU A 298 -14.79 15.10 -14.03
N ASP A 299 -13.63 14.72 -14.56
CA ASP A 299 -13.49 14.16 -15.91
C ASP A 299 -12.78 12.79 -15.94
N GLY A 300 -12.25 12.32 -14.80
CA GLY A 300 -11.51 11.07 -14.73
C GLY A 300 -10.14 11.13 -15.42
N SER A 301 -9.61 12.32 -15.71
CA SER A 301 -8.23 12.51 -16.18
C SER A 301 -7.21 12.16 -15.11
N ILE A 302 -6.02 11.72 -15.52
CA ILE A 302 -4.95 11.33 -14.61
C ILE A 302 -4.35 12.58 -13.94
N ASN A 303 -4.25 12.56 -12.61
CA ASN A 303 -3.48 13.54 -11.85
C ASN A 303 -2.02 13.09 -11.74
N LEU A 304 -1.11 13.83 -12.36
CA LEU A 304 0.32 13.50 -12.42
C LEU A 304 1.14 14.06 -11.26
N LYS A 305 0.55 14.87 -10.37
CA LYS A 305 1.31 15.64 -9.37
C LYS A 305 2.17 14.75 -8.46
N GLU A 306 1.60 13.71 -7.89
CA GLU A 306 2.33 12.81 -7.00
C GLU A 306 3.23 11.84 -7.77
N HIS A 307 2.85 11.48 -9.00
CA HIS A 307 3.66 10.63 -9.87
C HIS A 307 4.96 11.29 -10.32
N LEU A 308 4.89 12.56 -10.75
CA LEU A 308 6.09 13.31 -11.15
C LEU A 308 7.04 13.52 -9.97
N LYS A 309 6.50 13.75 -8.76
CA LYS A 309 7.32 13.75 -7.54
C LYS A 309 7.96 12.39 -7.29
N TRP A 310 7.21 11.30 -7.46
CA TRP A 310 7.75 9.95 -7.31
C TRP A 310 8.89 9.69 -8.31
N ILE A 311 8.74 10.12 -9.58
CA ILE A 311 9.80 10.03 -10.59
C ILE A 311 11.05 10.79 -10.15
N GLU A 312 10.88 12.02 -9.67
CA GLU A 312 12.01 12.84 -9.18
C GLU A 312 12.71 12.16 -8.00
N LEU A 313 11.95 11.71 -7.00
CA LEU A 313 12.48 10.98 -5.85
C LEU A 313 13.21 9.71 -6.29
N ARG A 314 12.66 9.00 -7.27
CA ARG A 314 13.24 7.78 -7.78
C ARG A 314 14.59 8.03 -8.47
N ARG A 315 14.69 9.09 -9.28
CA ARG A 315 15.96 9.52 -9.89
C ARG A 315 17.02 9.82 -8.83
N ARG A 316 16.64 10.43 -7.71
CA ARG A 316 17.55 10.69 -6.59
C ARG A 316 17.97 9.41 -5.87
N ILE A 317 17.02 8.50 -5.61
CA ILE A 317 17.36 7.20 -4.99
C ILE A 317 18.37 6.46 -5.85
N GLU A 318 18.16 6.42 -7.16
CA GLU A 318 19.05 5.71 -8.09
C GLU A 318 20.44 6.35 -8.20
N SER A 319 20.61 7.62 -7.81
CA SER A 319 21.93 8.26 -7.75
C SER A 319 22.70 7.95 -6.46
N PHE A 320 22.04 7.42 -5.41
CA PHE A 320 22.73 6.98 -4.20
C PHE A 320 23.50 5.67 -4.42
N PRO A 321 24.57 5.42 -3.65
CA PRO A 321 25.20 4.11 -3.59
C PRO A 321 24.20 3.00 -3.23
N GLU A 322 24.37 1.81 -3.79
CA GLU A 322 23.42 0.68 -3.61
C GLU A 322 23.18 0.34 -2.13
N SER A 323 24.20 0.48 -1.28
CA SER A 323 24.09 0.27 0.17
C SER A 323 23.12 1.25 0.84
N GLN A 324 23.06 2.50 0.39
CA GLN A 324 22.13 3.51 0.92
C GLN A 324 20.72 3.32 0.34
N GLN A 325 20.62 2.92 -0.93
CA GLN A 325 19.32 2.62 -1.56
C GLN A 325 18.53 1.55 -0.80
N ALA A 326 19.22 0.61 -0.14
CA ALA A 326 18.58 -0.43 0.68
C ALA A 326 17.90 0.10 1.95
N CYS A 327 18.31 1.28 2.43
CA CYS A 327 17.76 1.91 3.63
C CYS A 327 16.62 2.87 3.33
N ILE A 328 16.43 3.28 2.06
CA ILE A 328 15.38 4.22 1.69
C ILE A 328 14.01 3.53 1.61
N VAL A 329 13.03 4.11 2.28
CA VAL A 329 11.62 3.70 2.26
C VAL A 329 10.80 4.80 1.57
N LEU A 330 10.14 4.44 0.46
CA LEU A 330 9.30 5.37 -0.29
C LEU A 330 7.94 5.59 0.37
N VAL A 331 7.33 4.50 0.86
CA VAL A 331 5.98 4.52 1.42
C VAL A 331 6.01 3.87 2.80
N PRO A 332 5.98 4.66 3.89
CA PRO A 332 5.89 4.13 5.24
C PRO A 332 4.67 3.22 5.46
N GLY A 333 4.84 2.20 6.29
CA GLY A 333 3.80 1.34 6.85
C GLY A 333 3.05 2.01 7.98
N GLN A 334 1.82 1.57 8.27
CA GLN A 334 1.01 2.17 9.34
C GLN A 334 1.65 2.08 10.73
N ASP A 335 2.43 1.02 10.97
CA ASP A 335 3.15 0.77 12.22
C ASP A 335 4.56 1.37 12.24
N ASP A 336 5.01 2.03 11.16
CA ASP A 336 6.28 2.74 11.16
C ASP A 336 6.23 3.98 12.07
N VAL A 337 7.34 4.23 12.76
CA VAL A 337 7.57 5.41 13.59
C VAL A 337 8.30 6.44 12.74
N LEU A 338 7.58 7.51 12.38
CA LEU A 338 8.14 8.60 11.60
C LEU A 338 8.80 9.61 12.52
N LEU A 339 10.12 9.76 12.37
CA LEU A 339 10.94 10.73 13.10
C LEU A 339 11.25 11.91 12.17
N GLY A 340 10.80 13.11 12.55
CA GLY A 340 10.97 14.33 11.75
C GLY A 340 10.35 15.56 12.39
N LYS A 341 10.45 16.71 11.71
CA LYS A 341 9.96 18.00 12.24
C LYS A 341 8.43 18.12 12.24
N ARG A 342 7.72 17.27 11.48
CA ARG A 342 6.25 17.34 11.34
C ARG A 342 5.60 16.31 12.25
N LYS A 343 4.53 16.72 12.93
CA LYS A 343 3.66 15.81 13.66
C LYS A 343 3.00 14.86 12.66
N MET A 344 3.24 13.57 12.82
CA MET A 344 2.60 12.51 12.03
C MET A 344 1.73 11.71 12.99
N SER A 345 0.45 11.61 12.67
CA SER A 345 -0.51 10.77 13.42
C SER A 345 -0.59 9.40 12.75
N MET A 346 0.48 8.62 12.84
CA MET A 346 0.51 7.22 12.40
C MET A 346 0.39 6.28 13.60
N ASN A 347 -0.13 5.06 13.38
CA ASN A 347 -0.31 4.08 14.46
C ASN A 347 1.02 3.76 15.15
N GLY A 348 2.10 3.65 14.38
CA GLY A 348 3.47 3.48 14.90
C GLY A 348 3.88 4.61 15.84
N ASN A 349 3.67 5.88 15.46
CA ASN A 349 3.94 7.04 16.32
C ASN A 349 3.07 7.04 17.60
N VAL A 350 1.78 6.67 17.49
CA VAL A 350 0.89 6.58 18.67
C VAL A 350 1.40 5.52 19.65
N LEU A 351 1.72 4.32 19.17
CA LEU A 351 2.28 3.25 19.99
C LEU A 351 3.62 3.67 20.60
N TYR A 352 4.50 4.28 19.80
CA TYR A 352 5.79 4.79 20.25
C TYR A 352 5.62 5.75 21.43
N HIS A 353 4.73 6.75 21.31
CA HIS A 353 4.46 7.69 22.39
C HIS A 353 3.87 7.01 23.63
N GLN A 354 2.93 6.07 23.46
CA GLN A 354 2.39 5.29 24.58
C GLN A 354 3.48 4.51 25.31
N MET A 355 4.40 3.89 24.57
CA MET A 355 5.52 3.13 25.14
C MET A 355 6.50 4.04 25.89
N ILE A 356 6.81 5.22 25.37
CA ILE A 356 7.62 6.22 26.09
C ILE A 356 6.93 6.64 27.38
N MET A 357 5.66 7.07 27.31
CA MET A 357 4.90 7.55 28.47
C MET A 357 4.72 6.49 29.54
N LYS A 358 4.50 5.23 29.14
CA LYS A 358 4.38 4.09 30.06
C LYS A 358 5.66 3.85 30.86
N ASN A 359 6.83 4.07 30.26
CA ASN A 359 8.12 3.71 30.84
C ASN A 359 8.92 4.91 31.38
N ILE A 360 8.41 6.14 31.23
CA ILE A 360 9.17 7.37 31.55
C ILE A 360 9.63 7.47 33.00
N LYS A 361 8.78 7.03 33.95
CA LYS A 361 9.13 7.03 35.37
C LYS A 361 10.27 6.05 35.64
N ALA A 362 10.17 4.83 35.10
CA ALA A 362 11.20 3.81 35.25
C ALA A 362 12.53 4.26 34.62
N TYR A 363 12.48 4.89 33.45
CA TYR A 363 13.65 5.45 32.79
C TYR A 363 14.33 6.55 33.62
N HIS A 364 13.54 7.46 34.19
CA HIS A 364 14.05 8.53 35.07
C HIS A 364 14.68 7.99 36.36
N GLU A 365 14.04 6.99 36.98
CA GLU A 365 14.50 6.36 38.22
C GLU A 365 15.65 5.36 38.01
N ALA A 366 15.93 4.94 36.77
CA ALA A 366 17.01 4.03 36.44
C ALA A 366 18.38 4.66 36.75
N THR A 367 19.11 4.01 37.66
CA THR A 367 20.43 4.45 38.13
C THR A 367 21.60 3.88 37.32
N SER A 368 21.38 2.82 36.54
CA SER A 368 22.38 2.19 35.68
C SER A 368 22.05 2.40 34.20
N GLU A 369 23.09 2.39 33.37
CA GLU A 369 22.97 2.46 31.91
C GLU A 369 22.27 1.21 31.36
N ASP A 370 22.64 0.02 31.85
CA ASP A 370 21.99 -1.26 31.49
C ASP A 370 20.47 -1.22 31.69
N ALA A 371 20.00 -0.70 32.82
CA ALA A 371 18.55 -0.61 33.09
C ALA A 371 17.83 0.39 32.16
N ARG A 372 18.53 1.42 31.66
CA ARG A 372 17.96 2.33 30.64
C ARG A 372 17.92 1.64 29.29
N ASP A 373 19.00 0.96 28.91
CA ASP A 373 19.10 0.23 27.65
C ASP A 373 18.02 -0.85 27.55
N ASP A 374 17.73 -1.58 28.62
CA ASP A 374 16.62 -2.53 28.68
C ASP A 374 15.26 -1.88 28.36
N ILE A 375 15.03 -0.66 28.86
CA ILE A 375 13.81 0.11 28.59
C ILE A 375 13.78 0.57 27.12
N LEU A 376 14.90 1.07 26.60
CA LEU A 376 15.00 1.50 25.19
C LEU A 376 14.75 0.32 24.24
N MET A 377 15.35 -0.84 24.54
CA MET A 377 15.15 -2.09 23.80
C MET A 377 13.69 -2.55 23.85
N ALA A 378 13.02 -2.47 25.01
CA ALA A 378 11.61 -2.83 25.11
C ALA A 378 10.70 -1.95 24.22
N VAL A 379 11.02 -0.66 24.07
CA VAL A 379 10.31 0.23 23.13
C VAL A 379 10.58 -0.20 21.68
N TRP A 380 11.86 -0.41 21.33
CA TRP A 380 12.25 -0.87 19.99
C TRP A 380 11.58 -2.19 19.60
N ASP A 381 11.67 -3.20 20.46
CA ASP A 381 11.12 -4.53 20.23
C ASP A 381 9.60 -4.49 20.09
N SER A 382 8.92 -3.63 20.85
CA SER A 382 7.45 -3.48 20.75
C SER A 382 7.02 -2.96 19.38
N ILE A 383 7.80 -2.05 18.78
CA ILE A 383 7.55 -1.55 17.42
C ILE A 383 7.88 -2.64 16.38
N GLN A 384 9.06 -3.28 16.50
CA GLN A 384 9.48 -4.33 15.56
C GLN A 384 8.56 -5.56 15.57
N CYS A 385 8.03 -5.96 16.73
CA CYS A 385 7.08 -7.07 16.85
C CYS A 385 5.80 -6.86 16.03
N ARG A 386 5.44 -5.61 15.71
CA ARG A 386 4.31 -5.28 14.82
C ARG A 386 4.72 -5.07 13.37
N GLY A 387 5.98 -5.33 13.03
CA GLY A 387 6.55 -5.01 11.72
C GLY A 387 6.81 -3.51 11.50
N GLY A 388 6.73 -2.68 12.55
CA GLY A 388 7.05 -1.27 12.46
C GLY A 388 8.56 -1.02 12.38
N ARG A 389 8.95 0.06 11.71
CA ARG A 389 10.35 0.52 11.59
C ARG A 389 10.48 1.95 12.09
N PHE A 390 11.67 2.31 12.55
CA PHE A 390 11.99 3.70 12.81
C PHE A 390 12.52 4.33 11.54
N LEU A 391 11.82 5.35 11.06
CA LEU A 391 12.12 6.03 9.82
C LEU A 391 12.51 7.47 10.10
N LEU A 392 13.72 7.87 9.71
CA LEU A 392 14.17 9.24 9.78
C LEU A 392 13.88 9.95 8.47
N GLN A 393 13.26 11.12 8.57
CA GLN A 393 12.99 11.95 7.43
C GLN A 393 14.30 12.52 6.85
N VAL A 394 14.58 12.24 5.57
CA VAL A 394 15.73 12.78 4.82
C VAL A 394 15.24 13.68 3.67
N GLU A 395 16.12 14.56 3.18
CA GLU A 395 15.91 15.48 2.05
C GLU A 395 14.55 16.22 2.03
N ASP A 396 14.47 17.33 2.77
CA ASP A 396 13.30 18.25 2.79
C ASP A 396 11.93 17.62 3.07
N GLY A 397 11.94 16.38 3.52
CA GLY A 397 10.77 15.67 3.98
C GLY A 397 10.07 14.77 2.99
N GLN A 398 10.74 14.43 1.90
CA GLN A 398 10.16 13.59 0.85
C GLN A 398 10.62 12.13 0.91
N LEU A 399 11.78 11.85 1.52
CA LEU A 399 12.33 10.51 1.64
C LEU A 399 12.40 10.08 3.11
N TRP A 400 12.36 8.78 3.32
CA TRP A 400 12.51 8.16 4.63
C TRP A 400 13.68 7.21 4.60
N GLU A 401 14.57 7.32 5.57
CA GLU A 401 15.66 6.40 5.79
C GLU A 401 15.35 5.52 7.00
N ARG A 402 15.43 4.20 6.81
CA ARG A 402 15.31 3.24 7.90
C ARG A 402 16.52 3.38 8.82
N LEU A 403 16.25 3.60 10.10
CA LEU A 403 17.28 3.61 11.12
C LEU A 403 17.68 2.19 11.53
N GLU A 404 18.99 1.99 11.68
CA GLU A 404 19.53 0.83 12.38
C GLU A 404 19.25 0.91 13.89
N LEU A 405 19.37 -0.23 14.57
CA LEU A 405 19.07 -0.38 15.99
C LEU A 405 19.71 0.75 16.83
N GLN A 406 21.01 0.95 16.69
CA GLN A 406 21.75 1.93 17.51
C GLN A 406 21.27 3.37 17.28
N SER A 407 21.05 3.76 16.01
CA SER A 407 20.53 5.09 15.68
C SER A 407 19.10 5.30 16.17
N ALA A 408 18.27 4.24 16.15
CA ALA A 408 16.94 4.29 16.70
C ALA A 408 16.94 4.38 18.23
N LEU A 409 17.70 3.54 18.94
CA LEU A 409 17.83 3.59 20.41
C LEU A 409 18.28 4.98 20.87
N TYR A 410 19.24 5.59 20.16
CA TYR A 410 19.63 6.98 20.43
C TYR A 410 18.47 7.97 20.31
N LYS A 411 17.60 7.83 19.29
CA LYS A 411 16.41 8.68 19.13
C LYS A 411 15.34 8.44 20.19
N ILE A 412 15.19 7.19 20.63
CA ILE A 412 14.30 6.81 21.73
C ILE A 412 14.81 7.46 23.04
N SER A 413 16.11 7.37 23.33
CA SER A 413 16.75 8.01 24.48
C SER A 413 16.52 9.52 24.48
N GLN A 414 16.75 10.20 23.35
CA GLN A 414 16.49 11.65 23.22
C GLN A 414 15.04 12.02 23.56
N ALA A 415 14.07 11.19 23.18
CA ALA A 415 12.67 11.43 23.49
C ALA A 415 12.37 11.26 24.99
N PHE A 416 12.95 10.25 25.64
CA PHE A 416 12.86 10.11 27.09
C PHE A 416 13.49 11.29 27.81
N ASP A 417 14.73 11.66 27.47
CA ASP A 417 15.45 12.75 28.12
C ASP A 417 14.70 14.08 28.01
N PHE A 418 14.15 14.36 26.83
CA PHE A 418 13.30 15.53 26.60
C PHE A 418 12.09 15.55 27.53
N LEU A 419 11.36 14.44 27.66
CA LEU A 419 10.18 14.39 28.53
C LEU A 419 10.52 14.34 30.01
N CYS A 420 11.62 13.70 30.40
CA CYS A 420 12.11 13.73 31.77
C CYS A 420 12.43 15.16 32.19
N MET A 421 13.09 15.93 31.31
CA MET A 421 13.33 17.35 31.52
C MET A 421 12.02 18.13 31.67
N GLN A 422 10.97 17.82 30.92
CA GLN A 422 9.68 18.51 31.05
C GLN A 422 8.89 18.12 32.31
N LEU A 423 8.87 16.85 32.68
CA LEU A 423 8.02 16.33 33.76
C LEU A 423 8.66 16.38 35.14
N TYR A 424 10.00 16.25 35.21
CA TYR A 424 10.74 16.13 36.47
C TYR A 424 11.73 17.28 36.70
N ALA A 425 11.77 18.31 35.83
CA ALA A 425 12.54 19.51 36.13
C ALA A 425 12.12 20.08 37.49
N PRO A 426 13.08 20.42 38.37
CA PRO A 426 12.77 21.06 39.63
C PRO A 426 12.04 22.36 39.33
N LYS A 427 10.80 22.48 39.81
CA LYS A 427 10.04 23.73 39.70
C LYS A 427 10.90 24.82 40.34
N PRO A 428 11.16 25.95 39.65
CA PRO A 428 11.92 27.03 40.25
C PRO A 428 11.21 27.39 41.55
N THR A 429 11.92 27.25 42.67
CA THR A 429 11.39 27.60 43.99
C THR A 429 10.97 29.04 43.89
N SER A 430 9.66 29.29 43.80
CA SER A 430 9.11 30.62 43.64
C SER A 430 9.58 31.45 44.82
N SER A 431 10.65 32.23 44.62
CA SER A 431 11.10 33.20 45.60
C SER A 431 9.91 34.11 45.82
N LYS A 432 9.38 34.12 47.04
CA LYS A 432 8.17 34.85 47.45
C LYS A 432 8.30 36.38 47.35
N ASP A 433 9.27 36.89 46.63
CA ASP A 433 9.54 38.31 46.55
C ASP A 433 8.87 38.94 45.32
N SER A 434 7.86 39.74 45.66
CA SER A 434 7.42 40.96 44.97
C SER A 434 6.60 40.82 43.66
N SER A 435 5.31 41.10 43.83
CA SER A 435 4.51 42.05 43.05
C SER A 435 4.88 42.35 41.59
N SER A 436 3.89 42.10 40.72
CA SER A 436 3.60 42.79 39.45
C SER A 436 4.32 42.26 38.20
N LYS A 437 3.59 41.61 37.29
CA LYS A 437 2.87 42.19 36.13
C LYS A 437 2.50 41.06 35.16
N ASN A 438 1.35 41.22 34.51
CA ASN A 438 0.79 40.32 33.50
C ASN A 438 1.73 40.14 32.30
N SER A 439 2.15 38.91 32.00
CA SER A 439 2.67 38.53 30.68
C SER A 439 1.91 37.30 30.18
N LYS A 440 1.13 37.50 29.11
CA LYS A 440 0.24 36.48 28.49
C LYS A 440 0.83 35.84 27.22
N ASP A 441 2.08 36.15 26.87
CA ASP A 441 2.55 35.96 25.50
C ASP A 441 3.58 34.82 25.30
N ASP A 442 3.90 34.03 26.34
CA ASP A 442 4.92 32.95 26.26
C ASP A 442 4.34 31.53 26.24
N GLU A 443 3.01 31.34 26.14
CA GLU A 443 2.39 30.00 26.18
C GLU A 443 2.35 29.25 24.82
N ASP A 444 2.64 29.91 23.70
CA ASP A 444 2.34 29.36 22.36
C ASP A 444 3.34 28.32 21.80
N ILE A 445 4.46 28.04 22.48
CA ILE A 445 5.41 26.99 22.04
C ILE A 445 5.09 25.61 22.69
N PHE A 446 4.22 25.58 23.71
CA PHE A 446 4.05 24.43 24.61
C PHE A 446 2.84 23.52 24.35
N PHE A 447 1.89 23.90 23.49
CA PHE A 447 0.60 23.19 23.35
C PHE A 447 0.68 21.79 22.72
N GLY A 448 1.81 21.38 22.16
CA GLY A 448 1.84 20.18 21.32
C GLY A 448 1.74 18.82 22.03
N TRP A 449 2.20 18.73 23.28
CA TRP A 449 2.16 17.50 24.09
C TRP A 449 1.03 17.55 25.11
N ASN A 450 0.71 18.73 25.62
CA ASN A 450 -0.43 18.91 26.51
C ASN A 450 -1.75 18.59 25.82
N ASP A 451 -1.95 18.87 24.53
CA ASP A 451 -3.21 18.45 23.86
C ASP A 451 -3.40 16.92 23.78
N LEU A 452 -2.31 16.13 23.82
CA LEU A 452 -2.37 14.67 23.91
C LEU A 452 -2.59 14.19 25.36
N LEU A 453 -2.23 15.02 26.35
CA LEU A 453 -2.27 14.72 27.79
C LEU A 453 -3.50 15.33 28.52
N ASP A 454 -4.05 16.44 28.03
CA ASP A 454 -5.24 17.15 28.52
C ASP A 454 -6.55 16.58 27.93
N GLY A 455 -6.46 15.42 27.29
CA GLY A 455 -7.55 14.47 27.18
C GLY A 455 -7.98 13.95 28.56
N LYS A 456 -8.44 14.84 29.45
CA LYS A 456 -9.08 14.59 30.77
C LYS A 456 -10.38 13.76 30.68
N LYS A 457 -10.59 13.05 29.58
CA LYS A 457 -11.66 12.07 29.38
C LYS A 457 -11.17 10.69 28.94
N CYS A 458 -9.88 10.49 28.62
CA CYS A 458 -9.44 9.21 28.03
C CYS A 458 -8.93 8.18 29.05
N TYR A 459 -8.49 8.60 30.25
CA TYR A 459 -8.10 7.65 31.30
C TYR A 459 -9.29 6.87 31.86
N GLU A 460 -10.51 7.44 31.90
CA GLU A 460 -11.73 6.72 32.34
C GLU A 460 -12.25 5.72 31.28
N CYS A 461 -11.84 5.85 30.02
CA CYS A 461 -12.20 4.89 28.96
C CYS A 461 -11.29 3.65 28.96
N PHE A 462 -10.15 3.68 29.65
CA PHE A 462 -9.15 2.61 29.57
C PHE A 462 -9.50 1.40 30.46
N ASP A 463 -10.26 1.60 31.53
CA ASP A 463 -10.77 0.49 32.38
C ASP A 463 -11.87 -0.34 31.70
N LEU A 464 -12.40 0.10 30.56
CA LEU A 464 -13.44 -0.62 29.80
C LEU A 464 -12.88 -1.67 28.82
N ILE A 465 -11.56 -1.71 28.56
CA ILE A 465 -10.98 -2.63 27.57
C ILE A 465 -10.45 -3.94 28.20
N HIS A 466 -10.42 -4.05 29.54
CA HIS A 466 -9.96 -5.27 30.24
C HIS A 466 -10.98 -5.95 31.16
N CYS A 467 -12.27 -5.64 31.06
CA CYS A 467 -13.30 -6.46 31.72
C CYS A 467 -13.65 -7.67 30.84
N LYS A 468 -13.20 -8.85 31.28
CA LYS A 468 -13.81 -10.13 30.88
C LYS A 468 -15.31 -10.06 31.09
N GLY A 469 -16.06 -10.56 30.11
CA GLY A 469 -17.50 -10.40 29.99
C GLY A 469 -18.28 -10.88 31.21
N ASP A 470 -19.36 -10.15 31.47
CA ASP A 470 -20.72 -10.69 31.48
C ASP A 470 -21.70 -9.51 31.36
N GLY A 471 -22.52 -9.50 30.32
CA GLY A 471 -23.69 -8.60 30.25
C GLY A 471 -23.81 -7.74 28.99
N PHE A 472 -24.90 -7.97 28.27
CA PHE A 472 -25.35 -7.26 27.07
C PHE A 472 -25.38 -5.73 27.22
N GLY A 473 -24.63 -5.03 26.36
CA GLY A 473 -24.80 -3.60 26.10
C GLY A 473 -23.96 -3.16 24.90
N LYS A 474 -24.60 -2.74 23.80
CA LYS A 474 -23.92 -2.27 22.58
C LYS A 474 -23.15 -0.96 22.88
N PRO A 475 -21.86 -0.82 22.50
CA PRO A 475 -21.22 0.48 22.46
C PRO A 475 -21.54 1.20 21.14
N ALA A 476 -21.93 2.47 21.25
CA ALA A 476 -22.02 3.39 20.13
C ALA A 476 -20.60 3.78 19.68
N ALA A 477 -20.34 3.69 18.38
CA ALA A 477 -19.09 4.14 17.78
C ALA A 477 -19.05 5.69 17.79
N CYS A 478 -18.03 6.25 18.41
CA CYS A 478 -17.66 7.66 18.29
C CYS A 478 -16.33 7.71 17.53
N TRP A 479 -16.34 8.37 16.37
CA TRP A 479 -15.16 8.76 15.61
C TRP A 479 -14.54 10.02 16.19
#